data_AF-A0A7Y5PM67-F1
#
_entry.id   AF-A0A7Y5PM67-F1
#
_cell.length_a   1.000
_cell.length_b   1.000
_cell.length_c   1.000
_cell.angle_alpha   90.00
_cell.angle_beta   90.00
_cell.angle_gamma   90.00
#
_symmetry.space_group_name_H-M   'P 1'
#
loop_
_entity.id
_entity.type
_entity.pdbx_description
1 polymer ?
#
loop_
_entity_poly.entity_id
_entity_poly.type
_entity_poly.pdbx_seq_one_letter_code
_entity_poly.pdbx_strand_id
1 'polypeptide(L)'
;MSESDSSCIGIASAALDNGHDDFLELVIDLSSRLAGSQCGQVDIEVKDALRRIVEFFNADRGILYQVLRDEGKVFVSERVERSVQNTLPPFLDARGQFPWLYEQILVKHQT
;
A
#
# COMPACT_ATOMS: atom_id res chain seq x y z
N MET A 1 27.11 -24.58 -35.05
CA MET A 1 25.76 -24.99 -34.62
C MET A 1 25.55 -24.35 -33.26
N SER A 2 25.02 -23.13 -33.22
CA SER A 2 24.79 -22.34 -32.00
C SER A 2 23.52 -21.51 -32.22
N GLU A 3 22.39 -22.05 -31.78
CA GLU A 3 21.12 -21.33 -31.65
C GLU A 3 20.46 -21.87 -30.37
N SER A 4 20.72 -21.26 -29.22
CA SER A 4 20.04 -21.59 -27.96
C SER A 4 19.92 -20.42 -26.98
N ASP A 5 20.08 -19.17 -27.43
CA ASP A 5 19.96 -17.99 -26.55
C ASP A 5 18.71 -17.12 -26.82
N SER A 6 17.89 -17.41 -27.83
CA SER A 6 16.73 -16.58 -28.16
C SER A 6 15.45 -16.87 -27.36
N SER A 7 15.44 -17.88 -26.50
CA SER A 7 14.22 -18.31 -25.78
C SER A 7 13.88 -17.46 -24.55
N CYS A 8 14.89 -16.94 -23.85
CA CYS A 8 14.67 -16.27 -22.56
C CYS A 8 14.12 -14.83 -22.70
N ILE A 9 14.30 -14.17 -23.84
CA ILE A 9 13.89 -12.77 -24.04
C ILE A 9 12.37 -12.65 -24.23
N GLY A 10 11.71 -13.62 -24.87
CA GLY A 10 10.27 -13.58 -25.11
C GLY A 10 9.41 -13.78 -23.85
N ILE A 11 9.89 -14.59 -22.91
CA ILE A 11 9.16 -14.89 -21.66
C ILE A 11 9.23 -13.70 -20.68
N ALA A 12 10.36 -12.98 -20.64
CA ALA A 12 10.53 -11.82 -19.78
C ALA A 12 9.63 -10.64 -20.18
N SER A 13 9.41 -10.43 -21.49
CA SER A 13 8.54 -9.34 -21.98
C SER A 13 7.07 -9.58 -21.62
N ALA A 14 6.56 -10.80 -21.78
CA ALA A 14 5.18 -11.12 -21.43
C ALA A 14 4.93 -11.09 -19.91
N ALA A 15 5.92 -11.48 -19.10
CA ALA A 15 5.83 -11.40 -17.65
C ALA A 15 5.84 -9.95 -17.12
N LEU A 16 6.53 -9.03 -17.81
CA LEU A 16 6.53 -7.60 -17.47
C LEU A 16 5.22 -6.91 -17.87
N ASP A 17 4.63 -7.29 -19.01
CA ASP A 17 3.32 -6.77 -19.42
C ASP A 17 2.19 -7.28 -18.51
N ASN A 18 2.21 -8.56 -18.12
CA ASN A 18 1.21 -9.12 -17.20
C ASN A 18 1.21 -8.46 -15.81
N GLY A 19 2.39 -8.14 -15.27
CA GLY A 19 2.47 -7.52 -13.94
C GLY A 19 1.90 -6.10 -13.88
N HIS A 20 1.92 -5.38 -15.00
CA HIS A 20 1.27 -4.07 -15.12
C HIS A 20 -0.26 -4.21 -15.16
N ASP A 21 -0.76 -5.17 -15.93
CA ASP A 21 -2.21 -5.42 -16.04
C ASP A 21 -2.80 -5.95 -14.73
N ASP A 22 -2.12 -6.88 -14.04
CA ASP A 22 -2.51 -7.39 -12.72
C ASP A 22 -2.56 -6.26 -11.66
N PHE A 23 -1.61 -5.32 -11.73
CA PHE A 23 -1.60 -4.16 -10.84
C PHE A 23 -2.76 -3.21 -11.13
N LEU A 24 -3.03 -2.94 -12.41
CA LEU A 24 -4.16 -2.10 -12.79
C LEU A 24 -5.49 -2.74 -12.39
N GLU A 25 -5.65 -4.05 -12.55
CA GLU A 25 -6.83 -4.77 -12.10
C GLU A 25 -7.04 -4.62 -10.58
N LEU A 26 -5.97 -4.79 -9.79
CA LEU A 26 -6.03 -4.53 -8.35
C LEU A 26 -6.51 -3.10 -8.05
N VAL A 27 -5.91 -2.08 -8.69
CA VAL A 27 -6.27 -0.68 -8.45
C VAL A 27 -7.73 -0.41 -8.80
N ILE A 28 -8.22 -0.92 -9.93
CA ILE A 28 -9.59 -0.75 -10.40
C ILE A 28 -10.57 -1.41 -9.44
N ASP A 29 -10.32 -2.65 -9.03
CA ASP A 29 -11.18 -3.39 -8.10
C ASP A 29 -11.26 -2.68 -6.74
N LEU A 30 -10.11 -2.33 -6.15
CA LEU A 30 -10.04 -1.64 -4.86
C LEU A 30 -10.79 -0.30 -4.90
N SER A 31 -10.58 0.50 -5.96
CA SER A 31 -11.22 1.79 -6.12
C SER A 31 -12.73 1.66 -6.28
N SER A 32 -13.19 0.67 -7.04
CA SER A 32 -14.61 0.46 -7.31
C SER A 32 -15.38 0.04 -6.07
N ARG A 33 -14.78 -0.85 -5.25
CA ARG A 33 -15.38 -1.29 -3.98
C ARG A 33 -15.48 -0.16 -2.97
N LEU A 34 -14.42 0.62 -2.80
CA LEU A 34 -14.41 1.77 -1.88
C LEU A 34 -15.41 2.85 -2.33
N ALA A 35 -15.47 3.16 -3.63
CA ALA A 35 -16.41 4.15 -4.15
C ALA A 35 -17.88 3.69 -4.04
N GLY A 36 -18.15 2.39 -4.14
CA GLY A 36 -19.49 1.80 -4.01
C GLY A 36 -19.91 1.51 -2.57
N SER A 37 -19.05 1.72 -1.58
CA SER A 37 -19.29 1.35 -0.19
C SER A 37 -20.37 2.20 0.48
N GLN A 38 -21.25 1.57 1.26
CA GLN A 38 -22.22 2.27 2.08
C GLN A 38 -21.56 2.88 3.33
N CYS A 39 -22.15 3.96 3.85
CA CYS A 39 -21.72 4.62 5.09
C CYS A 39 -21.86 3.64 6.26
N GLY A 40 -20.75 3.01 6.67
CA GLY A 40 -20.71 1.94 7.67
C GLY A 40 -19.95 0.68 7.22
N GLN A 41 -19.69 0.52 5.92
CA GLN A 41 -18.87 -0.59 5.38
C GLN A 41 -17.46 -0.14 4.99
N VAL A 42 -17.21 1.17 4.93
CA VAL A 42 -15.94 1.75 4.50
C VAL A 42 -14.76 1.20 5.31
N ASP A 43 -14.87 1.08 6.63
CA ASP A 43 -13.77 0.58 7.46
C ASP A 43 -13.40 -0.89 7.13
N ILE A 44 -14.42 -1.71 6.86
CA ILE A 44 -14.24 -3.11 6.46
C ILE A 44 -13.55 -3.18 5.09
N GLU A 45 -13.98 -2.34 4.17
CA GLU A 45 -13.46 -2.27 2.80
C GLU A 45 -12.02 -1.72 2.77
N VAL A 46 -11.71 -0.74 3.63
CA VAL A 46 -10.35 -0.22 3.82
C VAL A 46 -9.41 -1.30 4.36
N LYS A 47 -9.87 -2.07 5.36
CA LYS A 47 -9.07 -3.16 5.92
C LYS A 47 -8.83 -4.28 4.90
N ASP A 48 -9.86 -4.65 4.14
CA ASP A 48 -9.72 -5.66 3.08
C ASP A 48 -8.81 -5.20 1.94
N ALA A 49 -8.93 -3.93 1.55
CA ALA A 49 -8.04 -3.31 0.56
C ALA A 49 -6.57 -3.34 1.01
N LEU A 50 -6.31 -2.93 2.25
CA LEU A 50 -4.96 -2.95 2.82
C LEU A 50 -4.38 -4.37 2.83
N ARG A 51 -5.19 -5.39 3.13
CA ARG A 51 -4.79 -6.80 3.10
C ARG A 51 -4.39 -7.24 1.69
N ARG A 52 -5.21 -6.93 0.69
CA ARG A 52 -4.94 -7.28 -0.70
C ARG A 52 -3.69 -6.61 -1.26
N ILE A 53 -3.44 -5.35 -0.88
CA ILE A 53 -2.20 -4.64 -1.23
C ILE A 53 -0.98 -5.38 -0.64
N VAL A 54 -1.04 -5.78 0.63
CA VAL A 54 0.04 -6.53 1.27
C VAL A 54 0.28 -7.88 0.59
N GLU A 55 -0.79 -8.58 0.23
CA GLU A 55 -0.72 -9.85 -0.49
C GLU A 55 -0.11 -9.68 -1.89
N PHE A 56 -0.58 -8.71 -2.66
CA PHE A 56 -0.13 -8.43 -4.02
C PHE A 56 1.36 -8.10 -4.09
N PHE A 57 1.83 -7.18 -3.24
CA PHE A 57 3.25 -6.81 -3.20
C PHE A 57 4.13 -7.82 -2.45
N ASN A 58 3.53 -8.90 -1.94
CA ASN A 58 4.18 -9.86 -1.07
C ASN A 58 4.87 -9.19 0.15
N ALA A 59 4.30 -8.10 0.65
CA ALA A 59 4.88 -7.30 1.72
C ALA A 59 4.75 -8.00 3.08
N ASP A 60 5.67 -7.70 4.00
CA ASP A 60 5.60 -8.22 5.37
C ASP A 60 4.45 -7.58 6.18
N ARG A 61 4.14 -6.31 5.87
CA ARG A 61 3.11 -5.51 6.53
C ARG A 61 2.60 -4.37 5.65
N GLY A 62 1.38 -3.94 5.95
CA GLY A 62 0.75 -2.73 5.43
C GLY A 62 0.11 -1.97 6.57
N ILE A 63 0.30 -0.65 6.60
CA ILE A 63 -0.19 0.21 7.68
C ILE A 63 -0.85 1.41 7.05
N LEU A 64 -2.09 1.69 7.48
CA LEU A 64 -2.77 2.92 7.15
C LEU A 64 -2.66 3.89 8.33
N TYR A 65 -2.12 5.06 8.03
CA TYR A 65 -2.00 6.14 9.00
C TYR A 65 -3.10 7.18 8.80
N GLN A 66 -3.71 7.60 9.90
CA GLN A 66 -4.54 8.80 9.92
C GLN A 66 -3.73 9.96 10.50
N VAL A 67 -3.82 11.10 9.82
CA VAL A 67 -3.03 12.28 10.12
C VAL A 67 -3.96 13.38 10.59
N LEU A 68 -3.83 13.77 11.86
CA LEU A 68 -4.52 14.90 12.47
C LEU A 68 -3.59 16.11 12.42
N ARG A 69 -3.62 16.83 11.30
CA ARG A 69 -2.68 17.92 11.00
C ARG A 69 -2.74 19.04 12.05
N ASP A 70 -3.94 19.44 12.46
CA ASP A 70 -4.15 20.51 13.44
C ASP A 70 -3.55 20.18 14.81
N GLU A 71 -3.45 18.89 15.13
CA GLU A 71 -2.85 18.40 16.38
C GLU A 71 -1.38 18.00 16.22
N GLY A 72 -0.84 18.03 14.99
CA GLY A 72 0.49 17.51 14.69
C GLY A 72 0.66 16.02 14.98
N LYS A 73 -0.43 15.24 14.96
CA LYS A 73 -0.46 13.82 15.35
C LYS A 73 -0.65 12.90 14.17
N VAL A 74 -0.01 11.73 14.25
CA VAL A 74 -0.19 10.60 13.33
C VAL A 74 -0.49 9.36 14.16
N PHE A 75 -1.54 8.62 13.83
CA PHE A 75 -1.87 7.37 14.48
C PHE A 75 -2.17 6.27 13.47
N VAL A 76 -1.98 5.02 13.90
CA VAL A 76 -2.31 3.84 13.11
C VAL A 76 -3.83 3.66 13.10
N SER A 77 -4.45 3.78 11.92
CA SER A 77 -5.87 3.50 11.75
C SER A 77 -6.11 2.01 11.49
N GLU A 78 -5.34 1.42 10.57
CA GLU A 78 -5.48 0.01 10.20
C GLU A 78 -4.09 -0.61 9.97
N ARG A 79 -4.01 -1.92 10.19
CA ARG A 79 -2.77 -2.68 10.06
C ARG A 79 -3.03 -4.11 9.62
N VAL A 80 -2.24 -4.55 8.65
CA VAL A 80 -2.16 -5.94 8.21
C VAL A 80 -0.72 -6.39 8.29
N GLU A 81 -0.46 -7.53 8.92
CA GLU A 81 0.88 -8.10 9.02
C GLU A 81 0.85 -9.59 8.73
N ARG A 82 1.89 -10.07 8.06
CA ARG A 82 2.10 -11.49 7.83
C ARG A 82 2.78 -12.18 9.02
N SER A 83 3.54 -11.43 9.82
CA SER A 83 4.22 -11.95 11.01
C SER A 83 4.07 -11.02 12.22
N VAL A 84 3.76 -11.63 13.37
CA VAL A 84 3.43 -10.97 14.65
C VAL A 84 4.67 -10.44 15.40
N GLN A 85 5.88 -10.72 14.91
CA GLN A 85 7.11 -10.52 15.69
C GLN A 85 7.55 -9.06 15.89
N ASN A 86 6.86 -8.05 15.35
CA ASN A 86 7.30 -6.67 15.52
C ASN A 86 6.12 -5.72 15.76
N THR A 87 5.66 -5.65 17.01
CA THR A 87 4.53 -4.79 17.40
C THR A 87 4.95 -3.33 17.36
N LEU A 88 4.40 -2.55 16.43
CA LEU A 88 4.61 -1.11 16.40
C LEU A 88 3.88 -0.42 17.57
N PRO A 89 4.45 0.66 18.12
CA PRO A 89 3.77 1.44 19.15
C PRO A 89 2.49 2.10 18.58
N PRO A 90 1.42 2.24 19.39
CA PRO A 90 0.15 2.82 18.93
C PRO A 90 0.27 4.31 18.54
N PHE A 91 1.28 4.99 19.05
CA PHE A 91 1.63 6.36 18.68
C PHE A 91 3.01 6.38 18.05
N LEU A 92 3.10 7.08 16.92
CA LEU A 92 4.33 7.26 16.18
C LEU A 92 4.84 8.68 16.36
N ASP A 93 6.07 8.81 16.83
CA ASP A 93 6.81 10.04 16.61
C ASP A 93 7.15 10.11 15.11
N ALA A 94 6.25 10.73 14.35
CA ALA A 94 6.39 10.88 12.90
C ALA A 94 7.67 11.63 12.53
N ARG A 95 8.15 12.55 13.37
CA ARG A 95 9.40 13.30 13.13
C ARG A 95 10.62 12.41 13.30
N GLY A 96 10.59 11.54 14.31
CA GLY A 96 11.66 10.56 14.56
C GLY A 96 11.69 9.42 13.54
N GLN A 97 10.54 8.89 13.13
CA GLN A 97 10.47 7.72 12.23
C GLN A 97 10.46 8.05 10.75
N PHE A 98 9.88 9.19 10.35
CA PHE A 98 9.85 9.61 8.95
C PHE A 98 10.40 11.03 8.77
N PRO A 99 11.66 11.32 9.17
CA PRO A 99 12.23 12.67 9.11
C PRO A 99 12.11 13.31 7.72
N TRP A 100 12.28 12.51 6.66
CA TRP A 100 12.24 12.95 5.26
C TRP A 100 10.81 13.19 4.73
N LEU A 101 9.80 12.65 5.40
CA LEU A 101 8.40 12.69 4.96
C LEU A 101 7.55 13.59 5.87
N TYR A 102 8.09 13.97 7.03
CA TYR A 102 7.42 14.76 8.06
C TYR A 102 6.86 16.07 7.51
N GLU A 103 7.67 16.84 6.78
CA GLU A 103 7.23 18.11 6.19
C GLU A 103 6.15 17.91 5.11
N GLN A 104 6.22 16.82 4.35
CA GLN A 104 5.24 16.52 3.32
C GLN A 104 3.89 16.09 3.92
N ILE A 105 3.92 15.28 4.99
CA ILE A 105 2.71 14.74 5.61
C ILE A 105 2.05 15.73 6.57
N LEU A 106 2.79 16.57 7.28
CA LEU A 106 2.23 17.43 8.32
C LEU A 106 2.27 18.93 7.99
N VAL A 107 3.21 19.40 7.17
CA VAL A 107 3.41 20.84 6.92
C VAL A 107 2.75 21.31 5.62
N LYS A 108 2.62 20.46 4.61
CA LYS A 108 2.13 20.90 3.29
C LYS A 108 0.60 20.84 3.13
N HIS A 109 -0.04 22.03 3.11
CA HIS A 109 -1.24 22.36 2.35
C HIS A 109 -1.01 23.73 1.71
N GLN A 110 -0.97 23.80 0.37
CA GLN A 110 -1.43 24.91 -0.48
C GLN A 110 -0.94 24.68 -1.91
N THR A 111 -1.86 24.23 -2.77
CA THR A 111 -2.07 24.89 -4.07
C THR A 111 -3.56 24.85 -4.33
#